data_AF-A0A9E4J2N3-F1
#
_entry.id   AF-A0A9E4J2N3-F1
#
_cell.length_a   1.000
_cell.length_b   1.000
_cell.length_c   1.000
_cell.angle_alpha   90.00
_cell.angle_beta   90.00
_cell.angle_gamma   90.00
#
_symmetry.space_group_name_H-M   'P 1'
#
loop_
_entity.id
_entity.type
_entity.pdbx_description
1 polymer ?
#
loop_
_entity_poly.entity_id
_entity_poly.type
_entity_poly.pdbx_seq_one_letter_code
_entity_poly.pdbx_strand_id
1 'polypeptide(L)'
;MNRLSVANLAGYIEATTRPLDRVRRLLLSTIGAPMRQLVRSREIRVAVLGACGITVVWFAALLAPLWLLAVGPIVWGVPHLLADVRYLVVQPGLHRQLRLMAWAAPPLAFAALGAGVFAGLVTCAAVIVAAEASWKRTIQAGLALTAIFFVAWYIGPSRDLAFAHLHNLVAIGFWWFWRPRARRLHYIPLALVLIGSALILGGALDGLVWTLGAVERSPAPQLVLGSFVGELSGGLPAPWSIRLVLSFAFLQSVHYLIWLRMIPDEAQRRETPRSYRHTMRTLATEIGPISLAVIIAFALGIALWGAVDLTNARRGYLRLALFHGHLEIAAATWLWLRGGLR
;
A
#
# COMPACT_ATOMS: atom_id res chain seq x y z
N MET A 1 23.50 2.06 -24.27
CA MET A 1 22.83 0.84 -23.77
C MET A 1 22.49 -0.06 -24.94
N ASN A 2 22.97 -1.31 -24.92
CA ASN A 2 22.87 -2.22 -26.04
C ASN A 2 21.41 -2.59 -26.31
N ARG A 3 20.89 -2.36 -27.53
CA ARG A 3 19.51 -2.73 -27.94
C ARG A 3 19.18 -4.20 -27.64
N LEU A 4 20.20 -5.05 -27.58
CA LEU A 4 20.14 -6.47 -27.24
C LEU A 4 19.58 -6.75 -25.84
N SER A 5 19.84 -5.92 -24.81
CA SER A 5 19.34 -6.18 -23.45
C SER A 5 17.84 -5.92 -23.30
N VAL A 6 17.32 -4.92 -24.02
CA VAL A 6 15.89 -4.57 -24.01
C VAL A 6 15.06 -5.60 -24.77
N ALA A 7 15.57 -6.09 -25.91
CA ALA A 7 14.92 -7.13 -26.70
C ALA A 7 14.77 -8.44 -25.90
N ASN A 8 15.81 -8.84 -25.16
CA ASN A 8 15.79 -10.05 -24.33
C ASN A 8 14.72 -9.94 -23.23
N LEU A 9 14.66 -8.83 -22.50
CA LEU A 9 13.65 -8.65 -21.45
C LEU A 9 12.22 -8.69 -22.00
N ALA A 10 11.98 -8.09 -23.17
CA ALA A 10 10.67 -8.13 -23.81
C ALA A 10 10.24 -9.56 -24.16
N GLY A 11 11.17 -10.39 -24.65
CA GLY A 11 10.95 -11.81 -24.91
C GLY A 11 10.60 -12.60 -23.64
N TYR A 12 11.34 -12.38 -22.55
CA TYR A 12 11.07 -13.03 -21.26
C TYR A 12 9.71 -12.62 -20.67
N ILE A 13 9.36 -11.32 -20.72
CA ILE A 13 8.05 -10.83 -20.28
C ILE A 13 6.94 -11.52 -21.06
N GLU A 14 7.09 -11.65 -22.38
CA GLU A 14 6.09 -12.29 -23.23
C GLU A 14 5.94 -13.78 -22.93
N ALA A 15 7.04 -14.51 -22.79
CA ALA A 15 7.04 -15.94 -22.48
C ALA A 15 6.35 -16.22 -21.12
N THR A 16 6.65 -15.43 -20.11
CA THR A 16 6.15 -15.62 -18.73
C THR A 16 4.70 -15.16 -18.53
N THR A 17 4.25 -14.12 -19.23
CA THR A 17 2.89 -13.57 -19.04
C THR A 17 1.84 -14.14 -19.98
N ARG A 18 2.24 -14.77 -21.09
CA ARG A 18 1.30 -15.35 -22.07
C ARG A 18 0.42 -16.46 -21.48
N PRO A 19 0.91 -17.39 -20.64
CA PRO A 19 0.06 -18.38 -19.97
C PRO A 19 -1.00 -17.71 -19.08
N LEU A 20 -0.63 -16.67 -18.34
CA LEU A 20 -1.55 -15.92 -17.47
C LEU A 20 -2.65 -15.23 -18.27
N ASP A 21 -2.31 -14.64 -19.41
CA ASP A 21 -3.30 -14.04 -20.31
C ASP A 21 -4.26 -15.07 -20.92
N ARG A 22 -3.80 -16.31 -21.19
CA ARG A 22 -4.64 -17.41 -21.65
C ARG A 22 -5.60 -17.89 -20.55
N VAL A 23 -5.09 -18.14 -19.35
CA VAL A 23 -5.89 -18.55 -18.19
C VAL A 23 -6.96 -17.50 -17.90
N ARG A 24 -6.59 -16.22 -17.87
CA ARG A 24 -7.55 -15.14 -17.70
C ARG A 24 -8.61 -15.13 -18.79
N ARG A 25 -8.22 -15.29 -20.06
CA ARG A 25 -9.19 -15.34 -21.16
C ARG A 25 -10.19 -16.49 -20.97
N LEU A 26 -9.70 -17.67 -20.61
CA LEU A 26 -10.52 -18.84 -20.33
C LEU A 26 -11.52 -18.56 -19.19
N LEU A 27 -11.04 -18.04 -18.05
CA LEU A 27 -11.90 -17.70 -16.92
C LEU A 27 -12.98 -16.66 -17.30
N LEU A 28 -12.59 -15.62 -18.05
CA LEU A 28 -13.53 -14.61 -18.53
C LEU A 28 -14.57 -15.20 -19.50
N SER A 29 -14.19 -16.15 -20.35
CA SER A 29 -15.13 -16.83 -21.26
C SER A 29 -16.05 -17.81 -20.54
N THR A 30 -15.56 -18.53 -19.53
CA THR A 30 -16.34 -19.54 -18.80
C THR A 30 -17.42 -18.91 -17.93
N ILE A 31 -17.14 -17.79 -17.27
CA ILE A 31 -18.12 -17.10 -16.41
C ILE A 31 -19.22 -16.41 -17.24
N GLY A 32 -18.91 -16.00 -18.47
CA GLY A 32 -19.90 -15.51 -19.42
C GLY A 32 -20.43 -14.11 -19.11
N ALA A 33 -21.75 -13.93 -19.17
CA ALA A 33 -22.41 -12.61 -19.21
C ALA A 33 -22.12 -11.69 -18.01
N PRO A 34 -22.14 -12.16 -16.75
CA PRO A 34 -21.89 -11.29 -15.59
C PRO A 34 -20.50 -10.65 -15.63
N MET A 35 -19.50 -11.39 -16.11
CA MET A 35 -18.13 -10.93 -16.19
C MET A 35 -17.94 -9.84 -17.26
N ARG A 36 -18.80 -9.78 -18.28
CA ARG A 36 -18.74 -8.72 -19.30
C ARG A 36 -18.95 -7.34 -18.69
N GLN A 37 -19.84 -7.20 -17.73
CA GLN A 37 -20.11 -5.92 -17.07
C GLN A 37 -18.92 -5.48 -16.21
N LEU A 38 -18.30 -6.40 -15.46
CA LEU A 38 -17.08 -6.15 -14.71
C LEU A 38 -15.91 -5.76 -15.64
N VAL A 39 -15.78 -6.38 -16.80
CA VAL A 39 -14.72 -6.03 -17.76
C VAL A 39 -14.97 -4.66 -18.39
N ARG A 40 -16.23 -4.32 -18.69
CA ARG A 40 -16.60 -3.08 -19.41
C ARG A 40 -16.70 -1.85 -18.52
N SER A 41 -16.98 -2.01 -17.23
CA SER A 41 -17.11 -0.89 -16.30
C SER A 41 -16.06 -0.96 -15.20
N ARG A 42 -15.12 -0.02 -15.21
CA ARG A 42 -14.07 0.11 -14.20
C ARG A 42 -14.66 0.32 -12.81
N GLU A 43 -15.66 1.19 -12.68
CA GLU A 43 -16.28 1.52 -11.40
C GLU A 43 -16.94 0.29 -10.75
N ILE A 44 -17.74 -0.47 -11.52
CA ILE A 44 -18.32 -1.73 -11.01
C ILE A 44 -17.20 -2.71 -10.64
N ARG A 45 -16.18 -2.84 -11.49
CA ARG A 45 -15.06 -3.75 -11.23
C ARG A 45 -14.30 -3.42 -9.95
N VAL A 46 -13.98 -2.15 -9.74
CA VAL A 46 -13.25 -1.70 -8.54
C VAL A 46 -14.13 -1.85 -7.31
N ALA A 47 -15.42 -1.52 -7.38
CA ALA A 47 -16.33 -1.70 -6.27
C ALA A 47 -16.51 -3.17 -5.89
N VAL A 48 -16.78 -4.05 -6.86
CA VAL A 48 -17.01 -5.48 -6.61
C VAL A 48 -15.72 -6.17 -6.16
N LEU A 49 -14.62 -6.01 -6.89
CA LEU A 49 -13.37 -6.67 -6.52
C LEU A 49 -12.75 -6.08 -5.25
N GLY A 50 -12.92 -4.78 -5.02
CA GLY A 50 -12.55 -4.13 -3.78
C GLY A 50 -13.35 -4.69 -2.60
N ALA A 51 -14.68 -4.76 -2.72
CA ALA A 51 -15.55 -5.34 -1.70
C ALA A 51 -15.19 -6.80 -1.40
N CYS A 52 -15.08 -7.65 -2.43
CA CYS A 52 -14.67 -9.05 -2.27
C CYS A 52 -13.29 -9.14 -1.60
N GLY A 53 -12.31 -8.34 -2.03
CA GLY A 53 -10.98 -8.33 -1.44
C GLY A 53 -10.99 -7.92 0.02
N ILE A 54 -11.72 -6.85 0.38
CA ILE A 54 -11.87 -6.37 1.76
C ILE A 54 -12.51 -7.44 2.64
N THR A 55 -13.57 -8.09 2.17
CA THR A 55 -14.22 -9.19 2.89
C THR A 55 -13.26 -10.35 3.12
N VAL A 56 -12.48 -10.74 2.10
CA VAL A 56 -11.48 -11.82 2.22
C VAL A 56 -10.40 -11.46 3.24
N VAL A 57 -9.83 -10.24 3.19
CA VAL A 57 -8.78 -9.85 4.15
C VAL A 57 -9.34 -9.63 5.56
N TRP A 58 -10.60 -9.25 5.70
CA TRP A 58 -11.28 -9.18 6.99
C TRP A 58 -11.41 -10.58 7.61
N PHE A 59 -11.92 -11.56 6.88
CA PHE A 59 -11.95 -12.95 7.36
C PHE A 59 -10.54 -13.48 7.65
N ALA A 60 -9.56 -13.21 6.79
CA ALA A 60 -8.19 -13.62 7.04
C ALA A 60 -7.59 -12.98 8.30
N ALA A 61 -7.92 -11.72 8.60
CA ALA A 61 -7.48 -11.06 9.83
C ALA A 61 -8.12 -11.67 11.09
N LEU A 62 -9.32 -12.23 10.99
CA LEU A 62 -9.98 -12.92 12.10
C LEU A 62 -9.49 -14.37 12.27
N LEU A 63 -9.14 -15.04 11.18
CA LEU A 63 -8.80 -16.48 11.16
C LEU A 63 -7.30 -16.77 11.30
N ALA A 64 -6.46 -15.86 10.80
CA ALA A 64 -5.01 -16.04 10.73
C ALA A 64 -4.26 -14.68 10.74
N PRO A 65 -4.48 -13.81 11.75
CA PRO A 65 -3.84 -12.49 11.81
C PRO A 65 -2.32 -12.55 11.79
N LEU A 66 -1.72 -13.52 12.49
CA LEU A 66 -0.26 -13.66 12.56
C LEU A 66 0.34 -14.03 11.19
N TRP A 67 -0.37 -14.83 10.40
CA TRP A 67 0.02 -15.14 9.02
C TRP A 67 -0.04 -13.92 8.11
N LEU A 68 -1.07 -13.07 8.22
CA LEU A 68 -1.15 -11.83 7.46
C LEU A 68 0.01 -10.88 7.81
N LEU A 69 0.32 -10.72 9.11
CA LEU A 69 1.39 -9.84 9.58
C LEU A 69 2.79 -10.36 9.25
N ALA A 70 2.94 -11.67 9.11
CA ALA A 70 4.20 -12.32 8.77
C ALA A 70 4.45 -12.39 7.27
N VAL A 71 3.50 -12.95 6.52
CA VAL A 71 3.64 -13.29 5.10
C VAL A 71 3.23 -12.13 4.20
N GLY A 72 2.25 -11.31 4.63
CA GLY A 72 1.77 -10.16 3.86
C GLY A 72 2.90 -9.23 3.40
N PRO A 73 3.77 -8.74 4.31
CA PRO A 73 4.91 -7.90 3.94
C PRO A 73 5.89 -8.55 2.96
N ILE A 74 6.08 -9.87 3.04
CA ILE A 74 6.99 -10.62 2.15
C ILE A 74 6.42 -10.74 0.73
N VAL A 75 5.14 -11.10 0.63
CA VAL A 75 4.50 -11.39 -0.67
C VAL A 75 4.05 -10.10 -1.36
N TRP A 76 3.43 -9.19 -0.60
CA TRP A 76 2.77 -8.01 -1.15
C TRP A 76 3.58 -6.73 -0.97
N GLY A 77 4.56 -6.72 -0.07
CA GLY A 77 5.29 -5.53 0.28
C GLY A 77 6.09 -4.92 -0.86
N VAL A 78 6.97 -5.67 -1.51
CA VAL A 78 7.75 -5.15 -2.66
C VAL A 78 6.85 -4.71 -3.83
N PRO A 79 5.84 -5.51 -4.25
CA PRO A 79 4.86 -5.04 -5.24
C PRO A 79 4.15 -3.75 -4.83
N HIS A 80 3.86 -3.57 -3.54
CA HIS A 80 3.18 -2.39 -3.00
C HIS A 80 4.07 -1.16 -3.06
N LEU A 81 5.32 -1.24 -2.57
CA LEU A 81 6.29 -0.16 -2.69
C LEU A 81 6.52 0.26 -4.16
N LEU A 82 6.53 -0.72 -5.06
CA LEU A 82 6.61 -0.45 -6.49
C LEU A 82 5.39 0.31 -7.00
N ALA A 83 4.19 -0.05 -6.55
CA ALA A 83 2.97 0.65 -6.90
C ALA A 83 3.01 2.10 -6.39
N ASP A 84 3.40 2.34 -5.15
CA ASP A 84 3.52 3.69 -4.57
C ASP A 84 4.45 4.56 -5.41
N VAL A 85 5.69 4.10 -5.64
CA VAL A 85 6.67 4.83 -6.45
C VAL A 85 6.14 5.06 -7.87
N ARG A 86 5.53 4.05 -8.47
CA ARG A 86 5.00 4.17 -9.82
C ARG A 86 3.91 5.24 -9.92
N TYR A 87 2.90 5.18 -9.04
CA TYR A 87 1.70 6.00 -9.14
C TYR A 87 1.89 7.40 -8.53
N LEU A 88 2.74 7.55 -7.52
CA LEU A 88 2.96 8.82 -6.83
C LEU A 88 4.18 9.59 -7.33
N VAL A 89 5.21 8.90 -7.85
CA VAL A 89 6.49 9.55 -8.24
C VAL A 89 6.73 9.47 -9.74
N VAL A 90 6.59 8.28 -10.33
CA VAL A 90 6.96 8.06 -11.74
C VAL A 90 5.91 8.66 -12.68
N GLN A 91 4.65 8.27 -12.54
CA GLN A 91 3.58 8.75 -13.42
C GLN A 91 3.36 10.27 -13.37
N PRO A 92 3.39 10.93 -12.20
CA PRO A 92 3.31 12.39 -12.14
C PRO A 92 4.61 13.10 -12.56
N GLY A 93 5.69 12.35 -12.80
CA GLY A 93 6.98 12.91 -13.24
C GLY A 93 7.78 13.59 -12.13
N LEU A 94 7.54 13.28 -10.86
CA LEU A 94 8.24 13.91 -9.71
C LEU A 94 9.74 13.60 -9.72
N HIS A 95 10.12 12.39 -10.13
CA HIS A 95 11.53 11.98 -10.32
C HIS A 95 12.31 12.85 -11.32
N ARG A 96 11.62 13.61 -12.18
CA ARG A 96 12.24 14.53 -13.16
C ARG A 96 12.37 15.95 -12.64
N GLN A 97 11.71 16.28 -11.53
CA GLN A 97 11.77 17.59 -10.90
C GLN A 97 12.98 17.63 -9.96
N LEU A 98 14.17 17.93 -10.50
CA LEU A 98 15.44 17.90 -9.76
C LEU A 98 15.39 18.70 -8.46
N ARG A 99 14.73 19.87 -8.47
CA ARG A 99 14.52 20.68 -7.27
C ARG A 99 13.76 19.90 -6.21
N LEU A 100 12.62 19.31 -6.55
CA LEU A 100 11.83 18.50 -5.62
C LEU A 100 12.65 17.31 -5.08
N MET A 101 13.42 16.66 -5.94
CA MET A 101 14.28 15.54 -5.52
C MET A 101 15.41 15.96 -4.59
N ALA A 102 16.09 17.07 -4.89
CA ALA A 102 17.15 17.59 -4.04
C ALA A 102 16.68 17.91 -2.62
N TRP A 103 15.45 18.44 -2.48
CA TRP A 103 14.90 18.82 -1.17
C TRP A 103 14.21 17.65 -0.45
N ALA A 104 13.46 16.81 -1.15
CA ALA A 104 12.63 15.78 -0.53
C ALA A 104 13.32 14.42 -0.37
N ALA A 105 14.26 14.05 -1.26
CA ALA A 105 14.90 12.73 -1.19
C ALA A 105 15.79 12.53 0.04
N PRO A 106 16.62 13.52 0.48
CA PRO A 106 17.45 13.33 1.67
C PRO A 106 16.68 13.05 2.97
N PRO A 107 15.65 13.85 3.38
CA PRO A 107 14.90 13.55 4.59
C PRO A 107 14.09 12.25 4.46
N LEU A 108 13.62 11.90 3.26
CA LEU A 108 12.94 10.62 3.02
C LEU A 108 13.89 9.43 3.18
N ALA A 109 15.13 9.55 2.68
CA ALA A 109 16.17 8.55 2.89
C ALA A 109 16.53 8.43 4.38
N PHE A 110 16.58 9.54 5.10
CA PHE A 110 16.80 9.52 6.55
C PHE A 110 15.65 8.84 7.31
N ALA A 111 14.40 9.03 6.85
CA ALA A 111 13.26 8.30 7.38
C ALA A 111 13.37 6.78 7.14
N ALA A 112 13.89 6.36 5.98
CA ALA A 112 14.19 4.95 5.68
C ALA A 112 15.23 4.34 6.63
N LEU A 113 16.11 5.17 7.19
CA LEU A 113 17.12 4.77 8.18
C LEU A 113 16.60 4.77 9.62
N GLY A 114 15.30 5.01 9.83
CA GLY A 114 14.66 4.95 11.15
C GLY A 114 14.53 6.31 11.86
N ALA A 115 14.71 7.44 11.16
CA ALA A 115 14.47 8.76 11.75
C ALA A 115 12.98 9.08 12.04
N GLY A 116 12.07 8.18 11.61
CA GLY A 116 10.67 8.19 11.98
C GLY A 116 9.88 9.39 11.43
N VAL A 117 8.78 9.70 12.10
CA VAL A 117 7.78 10.70 11.67
C VAL A 117 8.38 12.08 11.41
N PHE A 118 9.35 12.55 12.20
CA PHE A 118 9.91 13.89 12.00
C PHE A 118 10.63 14.04 10.66
N ALA A 119 11.38 13.03 10.22
CA ALA A 119 11.99 13.05 8.89
C ALA A 119 10.94 13.07 7.77
N GLY A 120 9.81 12.38 7.97
CA GLY A 120 8.64 12.49 7.08
C GLY A 120 8.02 13.90 7.05
N LEU A 121 7.90 14.57 8.20
CA LEU A 121 7.39 15.94 8.27
C LEU A 121 8.35 16.94 7.60
N VAL A 122 9.66 16.77 7.77
CA VAL A 122 10.68 17.56 7.05
C VAL A 122 10.57 17.33 5.54
N THR A 123 10.31 16.10 5.11
CA THR A 123 10.05 15.79 3.69
C THR A 123 8.84 16.57 3.16
N CYS A 124 7.76 16.67 3.95
CA CYS A 124 6.59 17.45 3.58
C CYS A 124 6.89 18.96 3.51
N ALA A 125 7.67 19.50 4.45
CA ALA A 125 8.12 20.90 4.42
C ALA A 125 8.94 21.19 3.15
N ALA A 126 9.87 20.29 2.81
CA ALA A 126 10.66 20.35 1.58
C ALA A 126 9.77 20.36 0.33
N VAL A 127 8.72 19.52 0.29
CA VAL A 127 7.72 19.53 -0.80
C VAL A 127 7.00 20.88 -0.88
N ILE A 128 6.57 21.46 0.25
CA ILE A 128 5.87 22.75 0.29
C ILE A 128 6.74 23.86 -0.32
N VAL A 129 8.02 23.89 0.02
CA VAL A 129 8.98 24.88 -0.50
C VAL A 129 9.29 24.66 -1.99
N ALA A 130 9.36 23.41 -2.44
CA ALA A 130 9.77 23.08 -3.80
C ALA A 130 8.62 23.06 -4.83
N ALA A 131 7.36 22.93 -4.42
CA ALA A 131 6.24 22.66 -5.34
C ALA A 131 5.73 23.86 -6.15
N GLU A 132 6.24 25.09 -5.91
CA GLU A 132 5.85 26.31 -6.63
C GLU A 132 4.32 26.51 -6.69
N ALA A 133 3.67 26.45 -5.52
CA ALA A 133 2.22 26.60 -5.39
C ALA A 133 1.80 28.04 -5.07
N SER A 134 0.50 28.32 -5.17
CA SER A 134 -0.04 29.61 -4.75
C SER A 134 0.15 29.83 -3.26
N TRP A 135 0.40 31.09 -2.86
CA TRP A 135 0.65 31.48 -1.47
C TRP A 135 -0.44 30.93 -0.51
N LYS A 136 -1.71 30.99 -0.92
CA LYS A 136 -2.83 30.48 -0.13
C LYS A 136 -2.70 28.99 0.19
N ARG A 137 -2.36 28.16 -0.80
CA ARG A 137 -2.16 26.72 -0.59
C ARG A 137 -0.91 26.41 0.21
N THR A 138 0.16 27.16 -0.01
CA THR A 138 1.40 27.06 0.76
C THR A 138 1.15 27.34 2.24
N ILE A 139 0.42 28.41 2.57
CA ILE A 139 0.06 28.73 3.97
C ILE A 139 -0.83 27.64 4.56
N GLN A 140 -1.85 27.18 3.85
CA GLN A 140 -2.73 26.10 4.33
C GLN A 140 -1.95 24.81 4.61
N ALA A 141 -1.07 24.40 3.70
CA ALA A 141 -0.23 23.22 3.88
C ALA A 141 0.77 23.41 5.03
N GLY A 142 1.36 24.60 5.16
CA GLY A 142 2.26 24.94 6.25
C GLY A 142 1.56 24.90 7.62
N LEU A 143 0.38 25.48 7.76
CA LEU A 143 -0.41 25.44 8.99
C LEU A 143 -0.81 24.00 9.37
N ALA A 144 -1.26 23.21 8.38
CA ALA A 144 -1.58 21.80 8.61
C ALA A 144 -0.34 21.01 9.07
N LEU A 145 0.80 21.21 8.41
CA LEU A 145 2.06 20.55 8.77
C LEU A 145 2.53 20.93 10.18
N THR A 146 2.45 22.22 10.53
CA THR A 146 2.77 22.72 11.87
C THR A 146 1.86 22.10 12.94
N ALA A 147 0.56 22.00 12.69
CA ALA A 147 -0.36 21.34 13.61
C ALA A 147 0.00 19.86 13.82
N ILE A 148 0.28 19.13 12.72
CA ILE A 148 0.70 17.72 12.79
C ILE A 148 2.03 17.58 13.54
N PHE A 149 2.98 18.50 13.32
CA PHE A 149 4.25 18.52 14.04
C PHE A 149 4.04 18.67 15.55
N PHE A 150 3.21 19.63 15.99
CA PHE A 150 2.92 19.81 17.41
C PHE A 150 2.20 18.60 18.03
N VAL A 151 1.28 17.96 17.31
CA VAL A 151 0.65 16.72 17.78
C VAL A 151 1.69 15.60 17.92
N ALA A 152 2.54 15.40 16.91
CA ALA A 152 3.59 14.37 16.93
C ALA A 152 4.63 14.62 18.04
N TRP A 153 4.94 15.89 18.31
CA TRP A 153 5.78 16.30 19.44
C TRP A 153 5.10 15.96 20.78
N TYR A 154 3.83 16.34 20.93
CA TYR A 154 3.07 16.16 22.17
C TYR A 154 2.91 14.67 22.57
N ILE A 155 2.63 13.79 21.60
CA ILE A 155 2.48 12.35 21.87
C ILE A 155 3.82 11.61 21.99
N GLY A 156 4.95 12.29 21.81
CA GLY A 156 6.27 11.77 22.10
C GLY A 156 6.63 10.51 21.31
N PRO A 157 7.16 9.45 21.96
CA PRO A 157 7.52 8.19 21.29
C PRO A 157 6.35 7.46 20.62
N SER A 158 5.11 7.69 21.07
CA SER A 158 3.92 7.05 20.49
C SER A 158 3.59 7.56 19.08
N ARG A 159 4.27 8.60 18.59
CA ARG A 159 4.07 9.15 17.24
C ARG A 159 4.31 8.13 16.13
N ASP A 160 5.37 7.32 16.24
CA ASP A 160 5.74 6.38 15.19
C ASP A 160 4.76 5.21 15.16
N LEU A 161 4.27 4.80 16.35
CA LEU A 161 3.20 3.83 16.46
C LEU A 161 1.86 4.37 15.92
N ALA A 162 1.49 5.60 16.29
CA ALA A 162 0.29 6.25 15.78
C ALA A 162 0.35 6.37 14.25
N PHE A 163 1.51 6.74 13.71
CA PHE A 163 1.75 6.79 12.28
C PHE A 163 1.64 5.39 11.64
N ALA A 164 2.20 4.36 12.25
CA ALA A 164 2.06 2.98 11.80
C ALA A 164 0.59 2.55 11.70
N HIS A 165 -0.29 2.97 12.60
CA HIS A 165 -1.72 2.68 12.45
C HIS A 165 -2.40 3.58 11.42
N LEU A 166 -2.18 4.89 11.48
CA LEU A 166 -2.89 5.88 10.68
C LEU A 166 -2.49 5.87 9.21
N HIS A 167 -1.24 5.53 8.85
CA HIS A 167 -0.82 5.51 7.44
C HIS A 167 -1.60 4.47 6.63
N ASN A 168 -2.12 3.40 7.25
CA ASN A 168 -2.97 2.45 6.55
C ASN A 168 -4.23 3.10 5.96
N LEU A 169 -4.71 4.20 6.55
CA LEU A 169 -5.85 4.97 6.06
C LEU A 169 -5.49 5.88 4.88
N VAL A 170 -4.21 6.14 4.64
CA VAL A 170 -3.74 7.02 3.57
C VAL A 170 -4.06 6.42 2.20
N ALA A 171 -3.90 5.11 2.03
CA ALA A 171 -4.33 4.40 0.82
C ALA A 171 -5.83 4.58 0.56
N ILE A 172 -6.68 4.52 1.60
CA ILE A 172 -8.14 4.76 1.46
C ILE A 172 -8.40 6.17 0.99
N GLY A 173 -7.71 7.17 1.57
CA GLY A 173 -7.77 8.56 1.13
C GLY A 173 -7.35 8.72 -0.33
N PHE A 174 -6.20 8.17 -0.71
CA PHE A 174 -5.72 8.19 -2.09
C PHE A 174 -6.71 7.57 -3.05
N TRP A 175 -7.20 6.37 -2.75
CA TRP A 175 -8.20 5.72 -3.57
C TRP A 175 -9.45 6.60 -3.69
N TRP A 176 -10.00 7.07 -2.57
CA TRP A 176 -11.22 7.88 -2.55
C TRP A 176 -11.11 9.11 -3.45
N PHE A 177 -9.99 9.82 -3.39
CA PHE A 177 -9.73 11.03 -4.15
C PHE A 177 -9.05 10.79 -5.50
N TRP A 178 -8.72 9.54 -5.86
CA TRP A 178 -7.95 9.19 -7.08
C TRP A 178 -8.64 9.65 -8.36
N ARG A 179 -9.96 9.55 -8.40
CA ARG A 179 -10.81 9.91 -9.55
C ARG A 179 -12.18 10.38 -9.05
N PRO A 180 -12.86 11.31 -9.75
CA PRO A 180 -14.26 11.60 -9.52
C PRO A 180 -15.15 10.34 -9.55
N ARG A 181 -16.09 10.24 -8.61
CA ARG A 181 -17.04 9.12 -8.50
C ARG A 181 -18.30 9.42 -9.30
N ALA A 182 -18.66 8.55 -10.25
CA ALA A 182 -19.86 8.74 -11.06
C ALA A 182 -21.10 8.05 -10.45
N ARG A 183 -20.91 6.97 -9.69
CA ARG A 183 -21.96 6.20 -9.02
C ARG A 183 -21.64 6.02 -7.54
N ARG A 184 -22.64 5.51 -6.81
CA ARG A 184 -22.58 5.26 -5.37
C ARG A 184 -21.92 3.92 -5.00
N LEU A 185 -21.46 3.13 -5.97
CA LEU A 185 -20.92 1.80 -5.69
C LEU A 185 -19.61 1.83 -4.88
N HIS A 186 -18.86 2.94 -4.94
CA HIS A 186 -17.66 3.16 -4.15
C HIS A 186 -17.92 3.24 -2.64
N TYR A 187 -19.16 3.51 -2.21
CA TYR A 187 -19.48 3.47 -0.78
C TYR A 187 -19.45 2.06 -0.21
N ILE A 188 -19.59 1.01 -1.04
CA ILE A 188 -19.61 -0.39 -0.56
C ILE A 188 -18.24 -0.80 0.02
N PRO A 189 -17.11 -0.69 -0.71
CA PRO A 189 -15.79 -0.94 -0.11
C PRO A 189 -15.53 -0.10 1.14
N LEU A 190 -15.89 1.18 1.12
CA LEU A 190 -15.68 2.07 2.27
C LEU A 190 -16.47 1.62 3.50
N ALA A 191 -17.76 1.31 3.31
CA ALA A 191 -18.62 0.81 4.37
C ALA A 191 -18.07 -0.51 4.95
N LEU A 192 -17.57 -1.42 4.11
CA LEU A 192 -16.97 -2.67 4.57
C LEU A 192 -15.72 -2.45 5.42
N VAL A 193 -14.84 -1.51 5.06
CA VAL A 193 -13.68 -1.17 5.89
C VAL A 193 -14.14 -0.58 7.23
N LEU A 194 -15.09 0.36 7.21
CA LEU A 194 -15.60 1.01 8.42
C LEU A 194 -16.27 0.01 9.37
N ILE A 195 -17.16 -0.83 8.84
CA ILE A 195 -17.86 -1.87 9.60
C ILE A 195 -16.85 -2.89 10.13
N GLY A 196 -15.93 -3.39 9.28
CA GLY A 196 -14.93 -4.36 9.69
C GLY A 196 -14.03 -3.86 10.82
N SER A 197 -13.54 -2.62 10.71
CA SER A 197 -12.74 -1.97 11.76
C SER A 197 -13.55 -1.74 13.04
N ALA A 198 -14.79 -1.29 12.92
CA ALA A 198 -15.66 -1.06 14.08
C ALA A 198 -15.97 -2.37 14.84
N LEU A 199 -16.24 -3.46 14.11
CA LEU A 199 -16.49 -4.77 14.72
C LEU A 199 -15.25 -5.34 15.43
N ILE A 200 -14.06 -5.18 14.85
CA ILE A 200 -12.79 -5.59 15.47
C ILE A 200 -12.50 -4.74 16.72
N LEU A 201 -12.52 -3.41 16.60
CA LEU A 201 -12.18 -2.51 17.71
C LEU A 201 -13.23 -2.51 18.83
N GLY A 202 -14.50 -2.70 18.48
CA GLY A 202 -15.60 -2.86 19.43
C GLY A 202 -15.58 -4.20 20.17
N GLY A 203 -14.80 -5.18 19.69
CA GLY A 203 -14.70 -6.51 20.31
C GLY A 203 -15.87 -7.44 20.04
N ALA A 204 -16.74 -7.10 19.08
CA ALA A 204 -17.88 -7.94 18.70
C ALA A 204 -17.46 -9.33 18.20
N LEU A 205 -16.18 -9.50 17.86
CA LEU A 205 -15.60 -10.69 17.27
C LEU A 205 -14.57 -11.37 18.19
N ASP A 206 -14.34 -10.85 19.41
CA ASP A 206 -13.32 -11.38 20.32
C ASP A 206 -13.56 -12.87 20.62
N GLY A 207 -14.81 -13.23 20.96
CA GLY A 207 -15.19 -14.62 21.23
C GLY A 207 -14.93 -15.56 20.06
N LEU A 208 -15.16 -15.11 18.82
CA LEU A 208 -14.88 -15.89 17.61
C LEU A 208 -13.38 -16.11 17.43
N VAL A 209 -12.57 -15.05 17.57
CA VAL A 209 -11.10 -15.11 17.43
C VAL A 209 -10.50 -16.11 18.42
N TRP A 210 -10.94 -16.08 19.68
CA TRP A 210 -10.48 -17.01 20.71
C TRP A 210 -10.98 -18.44 20.48
N THR A 211 -12.26 -18.63 20.15
CA THR A 211 -12.83 -19.97 19.93
C THR A 211 -12.14 -20.69 18.77
N LEU A 212 -11.74 -19.95 17.74
CA LEU A 212 -11.05 -20.51 16.58
C LEU A 212 -9.54 -20.71 16.81
N GLY A 213 -8.99 -20.23 17.94
CA GLY A 213 -7.57 -20.27 18.21
C GLY A 213 -6.75 -19.46 17.20
N ALA A 214 -7.31 -18.34 16.71
CA ALA A 214 -6.70 -17.61 15.59
C ALA A 214 -5.40 -16.90 15.97
N VAL A 215 -5.25 -16.50 17.24
CA VAL A 215 -4.06 -15.79 17.74
C VAL A 215 -2.95 -16.75 18.20
N GLU A 216 -3.25 -18.04 18.31
CA GLU A 216 -2.32 -19.12 18.62
C GLU A 216 -1.70 -19.71 17.34
N ARG A 217 -2.34 -19.53 16.18
CA ARG A 217 -1.87 -20.02 14.87
C ARG A 217 -0.73 -19.17 14.31
N SER A 218 0.48 -19.45 14.79
CA SER A 218 1.68 -18.78 14.31
C SER A 218 2.31 -19.45 13.08
N PRO A 219 2.81 -18.69 12.08
CA PRO A 219 3.59 -19.22 10.96
C PRO A 219 5.04 -19.59 11.33
N ALA A 220 5.55 -19.11 12.46
CA ALA A 220 6.91 -19.39 12.92
C ALA A 220 7.02 -19.28 14.45
N PRO A 221 7.91 -20.04 15.12
CA PRO A 221 7.99 -20.04 16.59
C PRO A 221 8.21 -18.66 17.23
N GLN A 222 8.87 -17.72 16.54
CA GLN A 222 9.18 -16.39 17.05
C GLN A 222 8.11 -15.33 16.70
N LEU A 223 7.14 -15.66 15.85
CA LEU A 223 6.09 -14.74 15.38
C LEU A 223 4.77 -14.97 16.13
N VAL A 224 4.85 -14.97 17.46
CA VAL A 224 3.70 -15.17 18.36
C VAL A 224 2.97 -13.86 18.64
N LEU A 225 1.71 -13.93 19.10
CA LEU A 225 0.90 -12.74 19.42
C LEU A 225 1.64 -11.71 20.27
N GLY A 226 2.40 -12.16 21.29
CA GLY A 226 3.15 -11.29 22.18
C GLY A 226 4.16 -10.37 21.48
N SER A 227 4.83 -10.83 20.42
CA SER A 227 5.77 -9.98 19.68
C SER A 227 5.04 -8.85 18.95
N PHE A 228 3.88 -9.13 18.35
CA PHE A 228 3.08 -8.13 17.67
C PHE A 228 2.38 -7.17 18.64
N VAL A 229 1.95 -7.65 19.80
CA VAL A 229 1.41 -6.80 20.88
C VAL A 229 2.47 -5.79 21.31
N GLY A 230 3.71 -6.22 21.55
CA GLY A 230 4.81 -5.31 21.89
C GLY A 230 5.08 -4.26 20.80
N GLU A 231 5.05 -4.65 19.53
CA GLU A 231 5.31 -3.76 18.39
C GLU A 231 4.14 -2.79 18.11
N LEU A 232 2.89 -3.22 18.24
CA LEU A 232 1.72 -2.55 17.67
C LEU A 232 0.71 -2.00 18.68
N SER A 233 0.87 -2.24 19.98
CA SER A 233 -0.10 -1.77 20.98
C SER A 233 0.40 -0.63 21.88
N GLY A 234 1.70 -0.34 21.88
CA GLY A 234 2.28 0.67 22.77
C GLY A 234 2.11 0.37 24.25
N GLY A 235 2.02 -0.93 24.61
CA GLY A 235 1.88 -1.37 26.01
C GLY A 235 0.45 -1.29 26.56
N LEU A 236 -0.55 -1.07 25.71
CA LEU A 236 -1.96 -1.10 26.14
C LEU A 236 -2.34 -2.47 26.72
N PRO A 237 -3.20 -2.52 27.75
CA PRO A 237 -3.66 -3.79 28.31
C PRO A 237 -4.61 -4.52 27.37
N ALA A 238 -4.82 -5.82 27.63
CA ALA A 238 -5.91 -6.56 27.02
C ALA A 238 -7.27 -5.97 27.46
N PRO A 239 -8.31 -5.98 26.60
CA PRO A 239 -8.33 -6.57 25.26
C PRO A 239 -7.78 -5.65 24.15
N TRP A 240 -7.50 -4.38 24.45
CA TRP A 240 -7.16 -3.37 23.45
C TRP A 240 -5.90 -3.67 22.64
N SER A 241 -4.86 -4.23 23.27
CA SER A 241 -3.65 -4.61 22.54
C SER A 241 -3.90 -5.61 21.42
N ILE A 242 -4.72 -6.63 21.68
CA ILE A 242 -5.06 -7.64 20.69
C ILE A 242 -5.91 -7.03 19.58
N ARG A 243 -6.91 -6.22 19.94
CA ARG A 243 -7.77 -5.54 18.96
C ARG A 243 -6.99 -4.59 18.05
N LEU A 244 -5.95 -3.91 18.56
CA LEU A 244 -5.05 -3.11 17.73
C LEU A 244 -4.21 -3.96 16.77
N VAL A 245 -3.71 -5.12 17.21
CA VAL A 245 -2.99 -6.07 16.33
C VAL A 245 -3.91 -6.57 15.21
N LEU A 246 -5.14 -6.97 15.53
CA LEU A 246 -6.13 -7.42 14.55
C LEU A 246 -6.52 -6.30 13.57
N SER A 247 -6.77 -5.10 14.10
CA SER A 247 -7.10 -3.92 13.28
C SER A 247 -5.95 -3.56 12.34
N PHE A 248 -4.71 -3.60 12.82
CA PHE A 248 -3.52 -3.38 12.00
C PHE A 248 -3.41 -4.45 10.91
N ALA A 249 -3.56 -5.73 11.23
CA ALA A 249 -3.51 -6.82 10.24
C ALA A 249 -4.55 -6.63 9.13
N PHE A 250 -5.77 -6.25 9.51
CA PHE A 250 -6.86 -5.96 8.58
C PHE A 250 -6.55 -4.73 7.71
N LEU A 251 -6.27 -3.57 8.32
CA LEU A 251 -6.06 -2.31 7.62
C LEU A 251 -4.80 -2.32 6.76
N GLN A 252 -3.72 -2.98 7.19
CA GLN A 252 -2.53 -3.20 6.38
C GLN A 252 -2.83 -4.04 5.14
N SER A 253 -3.68 -5.05 5.25
CA SER A 253 -4.07 -5.87 4.11
C SER A 253 -4.99 -5.11 3.16
N VAL A 254 -5.88 -4.25 3.68
CA VAL A 254 -6.68 -3.31 2.89
C VAL A 254 -5.79 -2.31 2.17
N HIS A 255 -4.77 -1.79 2.84
CA HIS A 255 -3.78 -0.88 2.26
C HIS A 255 -3.08 -1.52 1.05
N TYR A 256 -2.59 -2.77 1.18
CA TYR A 256 -2.02 -3.52 0.05
C TYR A 256 -3.05 -3.74 -1.07
N LEU A 257 -4.28 -4.14 -0.75
CA LEU A 257 -5.34 -4.35 -1.74
C LEU A 257 -5.59 -3.07 -2.56
N ILE A 258 -5.63 -1.92 -1.90
CA ILE A 258 -5.88 -0.64 -2.58
C ILE A 258 -4.77 -0.34 -3.58
N TRP A 259 -3.51 -0.40 -3.17
CA TRP A 259 -2.37 -0.08 -4.02
C TRP A 259 -2.10 -1.11 -5.12
N LEU A 260 -2.38 -2.39 -4.86
CA LEU A 260 -2.12 -3.47 -5.81
C LEU A 260 -3.29 -3.75 -6.75
N ARG A 261 -4.51 -3.40 -6.37
CA ARG A 261 -5.71 -3.72 -7.14
C ARG A 261 -6.55 -2.50 -7.50
N MET A 262 -6.94 -1.69 -6.52
CA MET A 262 -7.96 -0.66 -6.72
C MET A 262 -7.41 0.55 -7.47
N ILE A 263 -6.36 1.19 -6.97
CA ILE A 263 -5.69 2.32 -7.63
C ILE A 263 -5.19 1.93 -9.03
N PRO A 264 -4.54 0.77 -9.26
CA PRO A 264 -4.11 0.36 -10.60
C PRO A 264 -5.25 0.22 -11.61
N ASP A 265 -6.44 -0.21 -11.19
CA ASP A 265 -7.61 -0.27 -12.05
C ASP A 265 -8.20 1.12 -12.31
N GLU A 266 -8.18 2.01 -11.31
CA GLU A 266 -8.67 3.38 -11.44
C GLU A 266 -7.77 4.28 -12.31
N ALA A 267 -6.46 4.12 -12.19
CA ALA A 267 -5.44 4.88 -12.92
C ALA A 267 -5.38 4.57 -14.43
N GLN A 268 -6.06 3.51 -14.90
CA GLN A 268 -6.06 3.17 -16.33
C GLN A 268 -6.81 4.20 -17.15
N ARG A 269 -6.27 4.62 -18.30
CA ARG A 269 -6.98 5.53 -19.21
C ARG A 269 -8.25 4.91 -19.81
N ARG A 270 -8.22 3.59 -20.05
CA ARG A 270 -9.33 2.83 -20.62
C ARG A 270 -10.17 2.14 -19.55
N GLU A 271 -11.44 1.92 -19.84
CA GLU A 271 -12.37 1.20 -18.96
C GLU A 271 -12.03 -0.30 -18.82
N THR A 272 -11.52 -0.91 -19.88
CA THR A 272 -11.22 -2.34 -19.91
C THR A 272 -9.85 -2.68 -19.32
N PRO A 273 -9.75 -3.70 -18.45
CA PRO A 273 -8.51 -4.03 -17.73
C PRO A 273 -7.39 -4.51 -18.66
N ARG A 274 -6.16 -4.04 -18.43
CA ARG A 274 -4.95 -4.46 -19.17
C ARG A 274 -4.62 -5.94 -19.01
N SER A 275 -4.14 -6.59 -20.07
CA SER A 275 -3.56 -7.94 -20.01
C SER A 275 -2.26 -7.93 -19.20
N TYR A 276 -1.86 -9.07 -18.64
CA TYR A 276 -0.62 -9.19 -17.85
C TYR A 276 0.61 -8.78 -18.67
N ARG A 277 0.67 -9.23 -19.93
CA ARG A 277 1.73 -8.85 -20.87
C ARG A 277 1.81 -7.34 -21.07
N HIS A 278 0.66 -6.69 -21.26
CA HIS A 278 0.63 -5.24 -21.45
C HIS A 278 0.99 -4.48 -20.16
N THR A 279 0.54 -4.97 -18.99
CA THR A 279 0.94 -4.40 -17.69
C THR A 279 2.45 -4.43 -17.51
N MET A 280 3.11 -5.57 -17.75
CA MET A 280 4.56 -5.71 -17.62
C MET A 280 5.34 -4.86 -18.61
N ARG A 281 4.88 -4.76 -19.87
CA ARG A 281 5.48 -3.85 -20.86
C ARG A 281 5.38 -2.40 -20.43
N THR A 282 4.20 -1.96 -19.99
CA THR A 282 4.02 -0.59 -19.49
C THR A 282 4.92 -0.31 -18.28
N LEU A 283 5.02 -1.26 -17.35
CA LEU A 283 5.88 -1.13 -16.17
C LEU A 283 7.35 -0.98 -16.56
N ALA A 284 7.84 -1.81 -17.50
CA ALA A 284 9.21 -1.73 -18.01
C ALA A 284 9.48 -0.42 -18.74
N THR A 285 8.51 0.13 -19.48
CA THR A 285 8.64 1.43 -20.15
C THR A 285 8.62 2.61 -19.17
N GLU A 286 7.82 2.53 -18.11
CA GLU A 286 7.69 3.61 -17.12
C GLU A 286 8.89 3.69 -16.18
N ILE A 287 9.38 2.55 -15.68
CA ILE A 287 10.40 2.49 -14.61
C ILE A 287 11.79 2.17 -15.16
N GLY A 288 11.86 1.62 -16.37
CA GLY A 288 13.08 1.15 -17.00
C GLY A 288 13.35 -0.34 -16.73
N PRO A 289 13.95 -1.05 -17.70
CA PRO A 289 14.15 -2.49 -17.65
C PRO A 289 15.10 -2.93 -16.52
N ILE A 290 16.15 -2.16 -16.26
CA ILE A 290 17.15 -2.46 -15.22
C ILE A 290 16.52 -2.34 -13.84
N SER A 291 15.88 -1.20 -13.56
CA SER A 291 15.18 -0.97 -12.30
C SER A 291 14.11 -2.04 -12.04
N LEU A 292 13.33 -2.41 -13.06
CA LEU A 292 12.35 -3.49 -12.94
C LEU A 292 13.00 -4.84 -12.62
N ALA A 293 14.12 -5.18 -13.27
CA ALA A 293 14.84 -6.41 -12.97
C ALA A 293 15.39 -6.43 -11.53
N VAL A 294 15.93 -5.30 -11.05
CA VAL A 294 16.39 -5.14 -9.66
C VAL A 294 15.23 -5.33 -8.68
N ILE A 295 14.06 -4.74 -8.96
CA ILE A 295 12.88 -4.89 -8.11
C ILE A 295 12.39 -6.34 -8.08
N ILE A 296 12.38 -7.04 -9.22
CA ILE A 296 12.02 -8.46 -9.29
C ILE A 296 13.01 -9.31 -8.50
N ALA A 297 14.32 -9.08 -8.69
CA ALA A 297 15.36 -9.80 -7.96
C ALA A 297 15.25 -9.55 -6.45
N PHE A 298 14.95 -8.32 -6.04
CA PHE A 298 14.72 -7.96 -4.64
C PHE A 298 13.49 -8.67 -4.06
N ALA A 299 12.37 -8.69 -4.76
CA ALA A 299 11.17 -9.42 -4.35
C ALA A 299 11.44 -10.92 -4.17
N LEU A 300 12.14 -11.53 -5.13
CA LEU A 300 12.54 -12.95 -5.05
C LEU A 300 13.51 -13.19 -3.89
N GLY A 301 14.48 -12.31 -3.68
CA GLY A 301 15.44 -12.41 -2.58
C GLY A 301 14.75 -12.37 -1.21
N ILE A 302 13.80 -11.45 -1.00
CA ILE A 302 13.00 -11.36 0.23
C ILE A 302 12.12 -12.61 0.41
N ALA A 303 11.52 -13.14 -0.66
CA ALA A 303 10.72 -14.36 -0.59
C ALA A 303 11.56 -15.60 -0.24
N LEU A 304 12.74 -15.76 -0.87
CA LEU A 304 13.68 -16.83 -0.58
C LEU A 304 14.23 -16.73 0.85
N TRP A 305 14.55 -15.51 1.31
CA TRP A 305 14.94 -15.29 2.70
C TRP A 305 13.80 -15.66 3.65
N GLY A 306 12.55 -15.28 3.34
CA GLY A 306 11.39 -15.62 4.14
C GLY A 306 11.10 -17.12 4.25
N ALA A 307 11.48 -17.91 3.24
CA ALA A 307 11.38 -19.38 3.28
C ALA A 307 12.39 -20.03 4.24
N VAL A 308 13.51 -19.35 4.52
CA VAL A 308 14.56 -19.81 5.47
C VAL A 308 14.32 -19.22 6.86
N ASP A 309 14.04 -17.93 6.93
CA ASP A 309 13.84 -17.17 8.17
C ASP A 309 12.81 -16.06 7.95
N LEU A 310 11.55 -16.42 8.12
CA LEU A 310 10.42 -15.52 7.96
C LEU A 310 10.50 -14.29 8.90
N THR A 311 11.01 -14.48 10.11
CA THR A 311 11.09 -13.41 11.13
C THR A 311 12.07 -12.33 10.70
N ASN A 312 13.29 -12.73 10.33
CA ASN A 312 14.31 -11.76 9.94
C ASN A 312 14.04 -11.17 8.55
N ALA A 313 13.49 -11.95 7.61
CA ALA A 313 13.05 -11.41 6.32
C ALA A 313 11.98 -10.32 6.49
N ARG A 314 10.97 -10.55 7.35
CA ARG A 314 9.93 -9.55 7.66
C ARG A 314 10.55 -8.29 8.25
N ARG A 315 11.41 -8.43 9.26
CA ARG A 315 12.07 -7.27 9.90
C ARG A 315 12.94 -6.50 8.90
N GLY A 316 13.70 -7.19 8.06
CA GLY A 316 14.52 -6.60 7.01
C GLY A 316 13.68 -5.82 6.00
N TYR A 317 12.58 -6.42 5.53
CA TYR A 317 11.61 -5.74 4.67
C TYR A 317 11.01 -4.51 5.34
N LEU A 318 10.51 -4.63 6.59
CA LEU A 318 9.83 -3.53 7.28
C LEU A 318 10.75 -2.33 7.51
N ARG A 319 12.04 -2.54 7.83
CA ARG A 319 13.04 -1.47 7.93
C ARG A 319 13.14 -0.67 6.63
N LEU A 320 13.21 -1.37 5.50
CA LEU A 320 13.24 -0.74 4.18
C LEU A 320 11.91 -0.09 3.83
N ALA A 321 10.79 -0.65 4.27
CA ALA A 321 9.48 -0.11 3.98
C ALA A 321 9.17 1.17 4.79
N LEU A 322 9.86 1.49 5.89
CA LEU A 322 9.50 2.62 6.76
C LEU A 322 9.33 3.97 6.02
N PHE A 323 10.05 4.20 4.93
CA PHE A 323 9.94 5.46 4.19
C PHE A 323 8.62 5.61 3.41
N HIS A 324 7.93 4.53 3.05
CA HIS A 324 6.83 4.61 2.07
C HIS A 324 5.65 5.41 2.61
N GLY A 325 5.27 5.23 3.87
CA GLY A 325 4.20 6.03 4.46
C GLY A 325 4.52 7.52 4.41
N HIS A 326 5.80 7.90 4.61
CA HIS A 326 6.24 9.28 4.49
C HIS A 326 6.23 9.78 3.04
N LEU A 327 6.60 8.92 2.09
CA LEU A 327 6.48 9.20 0.66
C LEU A 327 5.02 9.47 0.27
N GLU A 328 4.08 8.67 0.76
CA GLU A 328 2.65 8.84 0.50
C GLU A 328 2.12 10.19 1.00
N ILE A 329 2.43 10.56 2.24
CA ILE A 329 2.03 11.86 2.78
C ILE A 329 2.68 13.02 2.00
N ALA A 330 3.98 12.90 1.68
CA ALA A 330 4.67 13.91 0.87
C ALA A 330 4.05 14.06 -0.53
N ALA A 331 3.66 12.96 -1.16
CA ALA A 331 2.96 12.97 -2.44
C ALA A 331 1.55 13.58 -2.31
N ALA A 332 0.81 13.28 -1.23
CA ALA A 332 -0.47 13.90 -0.94
C ALA A 332 -0.34 15.42 -0.76
N THR A 333 0.69 15.87 -0.04
CA THR A 333 1.03 17.30 0.09
C THR A 333 1.30 17.93 -1.27
N TRP A 334 2.10 17.28 -2.12
CA TRP A 334 2.39 17.80 -3.46
C TRP A 334 1.13 17.89 -4.33
N LEU A 335 0.27 16.86 -4.31
CA LEU A 335 -0.99 16.85 -5.06
C LEU A 335 -1.93 17.95 -4.59
N TRP A 336 -2.07 18.15 -3.28
CA TRP A 336 -2.86 19.24 -2.72
C TRP A 336 -2.38 20.60 -3.23
N LEU A 337 -1.07 20.85 -3.18
CA LEU A 337 -0.44 22.07 -3.64
C LEU A 337 -0.70 22.34 -5.14
N ARG A 338 -0.64 21.28 -5.97
CA ARG A 338 -0.96 21.36 -7.41
C ARG A 338 -2.45 21.47 -7.72
N GLY A 339 -3.33 21.16 -6.78
CA GLY A 339 -4.78 21.34 -6.90
C GLY A 339 -5.56 20.08 -7.19
N GLY A 340 -5.06 18.96 -6.64
CA GLY A 340 -5.67 17.65 -6.70
C GLY A 340 -5.11 16.77 -7.81
N LEU A 341 -5.59 15.53 -7.81
CA LEU A 341 -5.43 14.56 -8.89
C LEU A 341 -6.35 15.03 -10.04
N ARG A 342 -5.81 15.79 -10.99
CA ARG A 342 -6.53 16.20 -12.20
C ARG A 342 -6.40 15.16 -13.30
#